data_AF-A0A5F8H5W1-F1
#
_entry.id   AF-A0A5F8H5W1-F1
#
_cell.length_a   1.000
_cell.length_b   1.000
_cell.length_c   1.000
_cell.angle_alpha   90.00
_cell.angle_beta   90.00
_cell.angle_gamma   90.00
#
_symmetry.space_group_name_H-M   'P 1'
#
loop_
_entity.id
_entity.type
_entity.pdbx_description
1 polymer ?
#
loop_
_entity_poly.entity_id
_entity_poly.type
_entity_poly.pdbx_seq_one_letter_code
_entity_poly.pdbx_strand_id
1 'polypeptide(L)' 'RMLNYIPINKSKKSCRPFTGDILEKVSVHCPVFVYIPPELIILFISNIGENTPSYIYRLMSELYHPDDHIL' A
#
# COMPACT_ATOMS: atom_id res chain seq x y z
N ARG A 1 8.98 -8.31 5.47
CA ARG A 1 7.58 -7.92 5.16
C ARG A 1 7.39 -6.48 5.60
N MET A 2 7.57 -5.52 4.68
CA MET A 2 7.44 -4.11 4.97
C MET A 2 5.95 -3.75 4.95
N LEU A 3 5.36 -3.54 6.12
CA LEU A 3 3.94 -3.21 6.27
C LEU A 3 3.73 -1.72 5.97
N ASN A 4 3.82 -1.34 4.69
CA ASN A 4 3.35 -0.03 4.21
C ASN A 4 2.08 -0.14 3.39
N TYR A 5 1.24 -1.10 3.77
CA TYR A 5 -0.11 -1.21 3.29
C TYR A 5 -0.95 -1.50 4.52
N ILE A 6 -1.75 -0.54 4.96
CA ILE A 6 -2.84 -0.82 5.89
C ILE A 6 -3.93 -1.44 5.01
N PRO A 7 -4.17 -2.77 5.07
CA PRO A 7 -5.22 -3.35 4.28
C PRO A 7 -6.54 -2.99 4.97
N ILE A 8 -7.18 -1.90 4.52
CA ILE A 8 -8.61 -1.74 4.71
C ILE A 8 -9.29 -2.76 3.80
N ASN A 9 -9.42 -3.99 4.31
CA ASN A 9 -10.04 -5.10 3.62
C ASN A 9 -11.55 -4.83 3.48
N LYS A 10 -11.91 -3.91 2.57
CA LYS A 10 -13.28 -3.51 2.28
C LYS A 10 -13.69 -4.27 1.01
N SER A 11 -14.43 -5.37 1.19
CA SER A 11 -15.18 -6.02 0.10
C SER A 11 -16.09 -4.99 -0.59
N LYS A 12 -16.45 -5.19 -1.87
CA LYS A 12 -17.40 -4.31 -2.60
C LYS A 12 -18.70 -4.05 -1.83
N LYS A 13 -19.10 -4.94 -0.92
CA LYS A 13 -20.23 -4.79 0.02
C LYS A 13 -19.99 -3.74 1.12
N SER A 14 -18.75 -3.46 1.52
CA SER A 14 -18.47 -2.42 2.50
C SER A 14 -18.63 -1.02 1.92
N CYS A 15 -18.32 -0.81 0.64
CA CYS A 15 -18.51 0.48 -0.01
C CYS A 15 -19.92 0.70 -0.52
N ARG A 16 -20.74 -0.36 -0.52
CA ARG A 16 -22.15 -0.34 -0.94
C ARG A 16 -22.98 -1.14 0.07
N PRO A 17 -23.47 -0.48 1.15
CA PRO A 17 -24.24 -1.16 2.19
C PRO A 17 -25.70 -1.46 1.79
N PHE A 18 -26.21 -0.81 0.74
CA PHE A 18 -27.58 -0.97 0.28
C PHE A 18 -27.62 -1.44 -1.18
N THR A 19 -28.68 -2.14 -1.57
CA THR A 19 -28.93 -2.60 -2.95
C THR A 19 -30.21 -1.91 -3.43
N GLY A 20 -30.10 -0.96 -4.36
CA GLY A 20 -31.25 -0.24 -4.90
C GLY A 20 -30.93 0.40 -6.26
N ASP A 21 -31.96 0.69 -7.05
CA ASP A 21 -31.89 1.09 -8.47
C ASP A 21 -31.06 2.35 -8.74
N ILE A 22 -30.87 3.20 -7.72
CA ILE A 22 -30.01 4.39 -7.78
C ILE A 22 -28.52 4.06 -7.93
N LEU A 23 -28.10 2.84 -7.60
CA LEU A 23 -26.69 2.42 -7.65
C LEU A 23 -26.23 1.95 -9.03
N GLU A 24 -27.15 1.62 -9.95
CA GLU A 24 -26.79 1.30 -11.34
C GLU A 24 -26.29 2.54 -12.11
N LYS A 25 -26.66 3.74 -11.67
CA LYS A 25 -26.32 5.01 -12.33
C LYS A 25 -25.09 5.69 -11.75
N VAL A 26 -24.46 5.12 -10.71
CA VAL A 26 -23.32 5.75 -10.02
C VAL A 26 -22.09 4.85 -10.06
N SER A 27 -21.00 5.37 -10.63
CA SER A 27 -19.69 4.72 -10.59
C SER A 27 -19.03 4.92 -9.22
N VAL A 28 -19.13 3.91 -8.36
CA VAL A 28 -18.47 3.92 -7.04
C VAL A 28 -17.06 3.35 -7.16
N HIS A 29 -16.05 4.19 -6.98
CA HIS A 29 -14.66 3.79 -6.87
C HIS A 29 -14.24 3.68 -5.40
N CYS A 30 -13.76 2.51 -5.01
CA CYS A 30 -13.18 2.27 -3.69
C CYS A 30 -11.75 1.78 -3.85
N PRO A 31 -10.76 2.68 -3.86
CA PRO A 31 -9.36 2.28 -3.83
C PRO A 31 -9.09 1.62 -2.48
N VAL A 32 -8.63 0.37 -2.52
CA VAL A 32 -8.23 -0.39 -1.32
C VAL A 32 -6.87 0.09 -0.81
N PHE A 33 -6.10 0.74 -1.67
CA PHE A 33 -4.76 1.22 -1.40
C PHE A 33 -4.64 2.71 -1.74
N VAL A 34 -3.92 3.44 -0.91
CA VAL A 34 -3.63 4.87 -1.09
C VAL A 34 -2.12 5.03 -1.09
N TYR A 35 -1.62 5.86 -2.01
CA TYR A 35 -0.20 6.21 -2.04
C TYR A 35 0.12 7.23 -0.95
N ILE A 36 1.18 6.96 -0.19
CA ILE A 36 1.69 7.88 0.83
C ILE A 36 3.10 8.26 0.43
N PRO A 37 3.40 9.57 0.30
CA PRO A 37 4.73 10.04 -0.05
C PRO A 37 5.73 9.81 1.11
N PRO A 38 7.02 9.59 0.81
CA PRO A 38 8.01 9.17 1.80
C PRO A 38 8.32 10.25 2.85
N GLU A 39 8.06 11.53 2.57
CA GLU A 39 8.28 12.64 3.52
C GLU A 39 7.36 12.56 4.74
N LEU A 40 6.22 11.85 4.63
CA LEU A 40 5.27 11.67 5.73
C LEU A 40 5.58 10.45 6.60
N ILE A 41 6.64 9.71 6.29
CA ILE A 41 7.00 8.48 7.00
C ILE A 41 8.28 8.71 7.79
N ILE A 42 8.22 8.47 9.10
CA ILE A 42 9.35 8.70 10.02
C ILE A 42 10.19 7.45 10.26
N LEU A 43 9.55 6.27 10.25
CA LEU A 43 10.18 5.03 10.71
C LEU A 43 9.55 3.82 10.02
N PHE A 44 10.41 2.90 9.58
CA PHE A 44 10.03 1.60 9.09
C PHE A 44 10.47 0.51 10.06
N ILE A 45 9.50 -0.20 10.64
CA ILE A 45 9.76 -1.33 11.52
C ILE A 45 9.73 -2.61 10.69
N SER A 46 10.84 -3.35 10.71
CA SER A 46 11.02 -4.60 9.98
C SER A 46 11.56 -5.68 10.90
N ASN A 47 11.64 -6.93 10.42
CA ASN A 47 12.19 -8.05 11.18
C ASN A 47 13.69 -7.90 11.50
N ILE A 48 14.39 -7.00 10.81
CA ILE A 48 15.80 -6.68 11.04
C ILE A 48 15.98 -5.43 11.94
N GLY A 49 14.88 -4.85 12.42
CA GLY A 49 14.88 -3.68 13.29
C GLY A 49 14.26 -2.43 12.64
N GLU A 50 14.62 -1.30 13.21
CA GLU A 50 14.17 0.05 12.88
C GLU A 50 15.00 0.64 11.74
N ASN A 51 14.35 1.10 10.68
CA ASN A 51 15.00 1.69 9.52
C ASN A 51 14.40 3.06 9.18
N THR A 52 15.25 4.04 8.91
CA THR A 52 14.85 5.34 8.36
C THR A 52 14.44 5.21 6.89
N PRO A 53 13.53 6.03 6.36
CA PRO A 53 13.17 6.01 4.94
C PRO A 53 14.34 6.12 3.96
N SER A 54 15.38 6.85 4.31
CA SER A 54 16.61 6.96 3.50
C SER A 54 17.36 5.63 3.37
N TYR A 55 17.21 4.74 4.35
CA TYR A 55 17.91 3.47 4.42
C TYR A 55 17.36 2.40 3.46
N ILE A 56 16.15 2.59 2.95
CA ILE A 56 15.48 1.63 2.06
C ILE A 56 16.30 1.35 0.81
N TYR A 57 16.92 2.35 0.20
CA TYR A 57 17.71 2.16 -1.01
C TYR A 57 18.86 1.18 -0.80
N ARG A 58 19.54 1.27 0.36
CA ARG A 58 20.60 0.33 0.71
C ARG A 58 20.06 -1.09 0.87
N LEU A 59 18.94 -1.24 1.58
CA LEU A 59 18.29 -2.54 1.73
C LEU A 59 17.88 -3.16 0.39
N MET A 60 17.40 -2.35 -0.56
CA MET A 60 17.03 -2.85 -1.88
C MET A 60 18.25 -3.36 -2.64
N SER A 61 19.38 -2.67 -2.60
CA SER A 61 20.64 -3.14 -3.20
C SER A 61 21.23 -4.38 -2.51
N GLU A 62 20.98 -4.56 -1.21
CA GLU A 62 21.44 -5.74 -0.47
C GLU A 62 20.59 -6.99 -0.78
N LEU A 63 19.29 -6.80 -1.06
CA LEU A 63 18.32 -7.89 -1.21
C LEU A 63 18.01 -8.26 -2.67
N TYR A 64 18.23 -7.35 -3.61
CA TYR A 64 17.90 -7.53 -5.03
C TYR A 64 19.09 -7.15 -5.92
N HIS A 65 19.22 -7.88 -7.02
CA HIS A 65 20.18 -7.51 -8.07
C HIS A 65 19.63 -6.32 -8.87
N PRO A 66 20.46 -5.35 -9.29
CA PRO A 66 20.01 -4.20 -10.08
C PRO A 66 19.39 -4.59 -11.44
N ASP A 67 19.72 -5.76 -11.97
CA ASP A 67 19.15 -6.21 -13.25
C ASP A 67 17.73 -6.81 -13.10
N ASP A 68 17.29 -7.12 -11.88
CA ASP A 68 15.99 -7.74 -11.59
C ASP A 68 14.88 -6.70 -11.33
N HIS A 69 15.09 -5.44 -11.72
CA HIS A 69 14.10 -4.37 -11.54
C HIS A 69 12.89 -4.49 -12.47
N ILE A 70 13.03 -5.22 -13.59
CA ILE A 70 11.97 -5.44 -14.58
C ILE A 70 11.82 -6.94 -14.74
N LEU A 71 10.59 -7.42 -14.66
CA LEU A 71 10.21 -8.84 -14.73
C LEU A 71 9.52 -9.13 -16.06
#